data_AF-A0A1Z2QT06-F1
#
_entry.id   AF-A0A1Z2QT06-F1
#
_cell.length_a   1.000
_cell.length_b   1.000
_cell.length_c   1.000
_cell.angle_alpha   90.00
_cell.angle_beta   90.00
_cell.angle_gamma   90.00
#
_symmetry.space_group_name_H-M   'P 1'
#
loop_
_entity.id
_entity.type
_entity.pdbx_description
1 polymer ?
#
loop_
_entity_poly.entity_id
_entity_poly.type
_entity_poly.pdbx_seq_one_letter_code
_entity_poly.pdbx_strand_id
1 'polypeptide(L)'
;MNKHPLNQKILRRFLELNPNSYLARLSLRYLLRWGLEKKSFRHQIALTYLLNKGFRTNSLVDRLALTYVLNRGLKKDSLVARLVRAYLGKRGLAKQSLFDPMACALKNLLTKGDKTNTLLEKMALIYFVKRCDEAVDKGVSVSGWGGVFRLAQVEGINLINRNFKVLVNTPGGWQTAKTAVAFRSIKALYQENTDEFRYNAELGYWTAALESLYHVENVVRERLRHLEKEENLEDD
;
A
#
# COMPACT_ATOMS: atom_id res chain seq x y z
N MET A 1 3.22 23.87 28.00
CA MET A 1 2.86 23.39 26.64
C MET A 1 3.65 24.20 25.62
N ASN A 2 4.76 23.65 25.09
CA ASN A 2 5.45 24.27 23.96
C ASN A 2 4.53 24.21 22.74
N LYS A 3 3.99 25.38 22.33
CA LYS A 3 3.19 25.53 21.11
C LYS A 3 4.14 25.40 19.91
N HIS A 4 4.48 24.17 19.53
CA HIS A 4 5.13 23.96 18.25
C HIS A 4 4.12 24.34 17.16
N PRO A 5 4.42 25.34 16.30
CA PRO A 5 3.52 25.71 15.23
C PRO A 5 3.27 24.51 14.33
N LEU A 6 2.01 24.27 13.96
CA LEU A 6 1.64 23.19 13.06
C LEU A 6 2.41 23.33 11.75
N ASN A 7 3.06 22.25 11.33
CA ASN A 7 3.80 22.26 10.08
C ASN A 7 2.83 22.12 8.90
N GLN A 8 2.54 23.22 8.22
CA GLN A 8 1.55 23.25 7.13
C GLN A 8 1.84 22.23 6.01
N LYS A 9 3.13 21.97 5.69
CA LYS A 9 3.50 21.00 4.65
C LYS A 9 3.12 19.58 5.05
N ILE A 10 3.41 19.20 6.29
CA ILE A 10 3.04 17.87 6.83
C ILE A 10 1.53 17.75 6.99
N LEU A 11 0.88 18.78 7.53
CA LEU A 11 -0.57 18.80 7.69
C LEU A 11 -1.26 18.59 6.34
N ARG A 12 -0.89 19.38 5.33
CA ARG A 12 -1.40 19.24 3.96
C ARG A 12 -1.16 17.84 3.42
N ARG A 13 0.07 17.33 3.55
CA ARG A 13 0.44 15.99 3.07
C ARG A 13 -0.44 14.89 3.64
N PHE A 14 -0.77 14.93 4.94
CA PHE A 14 -1.59 13.90 5.56
C PHE A 14 -3.09 14.08 5.29
N LEU A 15 -3.58 15.33 5.21
CA LEU A 15 -4.99 15.60 4.90
C LEU A 15 -5.33 15.32 3.42
N GLU A 16 -4.40 15.57 2.50
CA GLU A 16 -4.55 15.34 1.06
C GLU A 16 -4.19 13.90 0.63
N LEU A 17 -3.83 13.02 1.56
CA LEU A 17 -3.58 11.61 1.26
C LEU A 17 -4.82 10.99 0.61
N ASN A 18 -4.72 10.73 -0.68
CA ASN A 18 -5.81 10.17 -1.45
C ASN A 18 -6.08 8.72 -0.99
N PRO A 19 -7.26 8.42 -0.43
CA PRO A 19 -7.59 7.09 0.08
C PRO A 19 -7.56 6.02 -1.02
N ASN A 20 -7.77 6.40 -2.29
CA ASN A 20 -7.72 5.49 -3.44
C ASN A 20 -6.36 4.79 -3.55
N SER A 21 -5.28 5.38 -3.02
CA SER A 21 -3.96 4.77 -3.09
C SER A 21 -3.82 3.54 -2.19
N TYR A 22 -4.33 3.56 -0.97
CA TYR A 22 -4.28 2.39 -0.10
C TYR A 22 -5.43 1.43 -0.43
N LEU A 23 -6.61 1.93 -0.83
CA LEU A 23 -7.72 1.10 -1.29
C LEU A 23 -7.31 0.27 -2.51
N ALA A 24 -6.68 0.86 -3.52
CA ALA A 24 -6.19 0.09 -4.67
C ALA A 24 -5.16 -0.98 -4.27
N ARG A 25 -4.30 -0.72 -3.27
CA ARG A 25 -3.37 -1.72 -2.73
C ARG A 25 -4.13 -2.85 -2.04
N LEU A 26 -5.15 -2.52 -1.24
CA LEU A 26 -5.99 -3.53 -0.57
C LEU A 26 -6.77 -4.36 -1.57
N SER A 27 -7.45 -3.74 -2.53
CA SER A 27 -8.17 -4.43 -3.61
C SER A 27 -7.23 -5.35 -4.39
N LEU A 28 -6.01 -4.90 -4.72
CA LEU A 28 -5.03 -5.76 -5.39
C LEU A 28 -4.59 -6.95 -4.50
N ARG A 29 -4.37 -6.74 -3.19
CA ARG A 29 -4.05 -7.84 -2.27
C ARG A 29 -5.18 -8.86 -2.19
N TYR A 30 -6.42 -8.40 -2.12
CA TYR A 30 -7.60 -9.26 -2.13
C TYR A 30 -7.71 -10.02 -3.44
N LEU A 31 -7.57 -9.34 -4.58
CA LEU A 31 -7.57 -9.97 -5.89
C LEU A 31 -6.50 -11.08 -6.00
N LEU A 32 -5.27 -10.80 -5.57
CA LEU A 32 -4.17 -11.77 -5.65
C LEU A 32 -4.32 -12.94 -4.65
N ARG A 33 -5.03 -12.75 -3.54
CA ARG A 33 -5.23 -13.77 -2.51
C ARG A 33 -6.47 -14.63 -2.75
N TRP A 34 -7.58 -14.00 -3.09
CA TRP A 34 -8.91 -14.64 -3.13
C TRP A 34 -9.48 -14.75 -4.55
N GLY A 35 -9.12 -13.81 -5.43
CA GLY A 35 -9.62 -13.70 -6.80
C GLY A 35 -8.66 -14.18 -7.90
N LEU A 36 -7.58 -14.89 -7.55
CA LEU A 36 -6.56 -15.30 -8.51
C LEU A 36 -7.03 -16.48 -9.37
N GLU A 37 -7.16 -16.26 -10.68
CA GLU A 37 -7.53 -17.32 -11.63
C GLU A 37 -6.34 -17.75 -12.50
N LYS A 38 -5.59 -18.75 -12.03
CA LYS A 38 -4.34 -19.17 -12.69
C LYS A 38 -4.54 -19.74 -14.10
N LYS A 39 -5.72 -20.31 -14.40
CA LYS A 39 -6.03 -20.92 -15.70
C LYS A 39 -6.80 -19.98 -16.64
N SER A 40 -7.24 -18.83 -16.16
CA SER A 40 -8.06 -17.89 -16.93
C SER A 40 -7.18 -17.00 -17.79
N PHE A 41 -7.27 -17.17 -19.11
CA PHE A 41 -6.52 -16.34 -20.06
C PHE A 41 -6.87 -14.85 -19.93
N ARG A 42 -8.15 -14.53 -19.70
CA ARG A 42 -8.62 -13.15 -19.48
C ARG A 42 -7.94 -12.54 -18.24
N HIS A 43 -7.83 -13.31 -17.15
CA HIS A 43 -7.17 -12.87 -15.93
C HIS A 43 -5.68 -12.61 -16.14
N GLN A 44 -4.99 -13.52 -16.83
CA GLN A 44 -3.57 -13.37 -17.16
C GLN A 44 -3.32 -12.13 -18.02
N ILE A 45 -4.14 -11.90 -19.05
CA ILE A 45 -4.04 -10.68 -19.87
C ILE A 45 -4.25 -9.44 -19.01
N ALA A 46 -5.29 -9.41 -18.18
CA ALA A 46 -5.59 -8.25 -17.35
C ALA A 46 -4.45 -7.94 -16.37
N LEU A 47 -3.93 -8.94 -15.65
CA LEU A 47 -2.79 -8.75 -14.74
C LEU A 47 -1.53 -8.31 -15.48
N THR A 48 -1.28 -8.88 -16.66
CA THR A 48 -0.18 -8.46 -17.54
C THR A 48 -0.34 -7.01 -17.98
N TYR A 49 -1.57 -6.59 -18.29
CA TYR A 49 -1.88 -5.20 -18.61
C TYR A 49 -1.56 -4.26 -17.44
N LEU A 50 -1.96 -4.59 -16.21
CA LEU A 50 -1.59 -3.79 -15.03
C LEU A 50 -0.08 -3.74 -14.83
N LEU A 51 0.60 -4.87 -14.97
CA LEU A 51 2.06 -4.95 -14.81
C LEU A 51 2.76 -4.05 -15.82
N ASN A 52 2.40 -4.14 -17.11
CA ASN A 52 3.00 -3.32 -18.16
C ASN A 52 2.65 -1.83 -18.03
N LYS A 53 1.46 -1.50 -17.53
CA LYS A 53 1.08 -0.11 -17.26
C LYS A 53 1.85 0.47 -16.07
N GLY A 54 2.11 -0.36 -15.06
CA GLY A 54 2.86 0.01 -13.86
C GLY A 54 4.37 0.12 -14.10
N PHE A 55 4.94 -0.81 -14.87
CA PHE A 55 6.35 -0.82 -15.25
C PHE A 55 6.57 -0.02 -16.54
N ARG A 56 6.96 1.25 -16.40
CA ARG A 56 7.37 2.13 -17.50
C ARG A 56 8.77 1.83 -18.05
N THR A 57 9.15 0.57 -18.16
CA THR A 57 10.39 0.20 -18.86
C THR A 57 10.14 0.22 -20.38
N ASN A 58 11.07 0.80 -21.14
CA ASN A 58 11.06 0.80 -22.60
C ASN A 58 11.55 -0.53 -23.19
N SER A 59 12.10 -1.43 -22.36
CA SER A 59 12.62 -2.72 -22.79
C SER A 59 11.51 -3.75 -22.90
N LEU A 60 11.27 -4.22 -24.12
CA LEU A 60 10.35 -5.34 -24.38
C LEU A 60 10.79 -6.61 -23.65
N VAL A 61 12.09 -6.86 -23.54
CA VAL A 61 12.65 -8.03 -22.87
C VAL A 61 12.34 -8.00 -21.37
N ASP A 62 12.39 -6.83 -20.74
CA ASP A 62 12.01 -6.68 -19.33
C ASP A 62 10.52 -7.01 -19.14
N ARG A 63 9.66 -6.47 -20.00
CA ARG A 63 8.21 -6.72 -19.93
C ARG A 63 7.89 -8.20 -20.10
N LEU A 64 8.51 -8.87 -21.05
CA LEU A 64 8.35 -10.31 -21.27
C LEU A 64 8.85 -11.13 -20.08
N ALA A 65 10.03 -10.81 -19.55
CA ALA A 65 10.59 -11.49 -18.39
C ALA A 65 9.69 -11.34 -17.14
N LEU A 66 9.18 -10.12 -16.88
CA LEU A 66 8.29 -9.86 -15.76
C LEU A 66 6.92 -10.50 -15.94
N THR A 67 6.39 -10.52 -17.16
CA THR A 67 5.13 -11.20 -17.51
C THR A 67 5.25 -12.72 -17.34
N TYR A 68 6.40 -13.30 -17.69
CA TYR A 68 6.70 -14.70 -17.42
C TYR A 68 6.63 -15.00 -15.91
N VAL A 69 7.29 -14.17 -15.09
CA VAL A 69 7.25 -14.31 -13.63
C VAL A 69 5.83 -14.19 -13.08
N LEU A 70 5.04 -13.23 -13.58
CA LEU A 70 3.66 -13.02 -13.14
C LEU A 70 2.76 -14.22 -13.45
N ASN A 71 2.81 -14.77 -14.67
CA ASN A 71 1.87 -15.78 -15.13
C ASN A 71 2.27 -17.21 -14.72
N ARG A 72 3.57 -17.53 -14.74
CA ARG A 72 4.05 -18.89 -14.45
C ARG A 72 4.71 -19.03 -13.08
N GLY A 73 5.12 -17.91 -12.48
CA GLY A 73 5.99 -17.94 -11.31
C GLY A 73 7.39 -18.46 -11.64
N LEU A 74 8.30 -18.33 -10.69
CA LEU A 74 9.66 -18.88 -10.77
C LEU A 74 9.75 -20.29 -10.15
N LYS A 75 8.76 -21.17 -10.43
CA LYS A 75 8.78 -22.57 -9.97
C LYS A 75 9.72 -23.43 -10.86
N LYS A 76 10.20 -24.56 -10.29
CA LYS A 76 11.43 -25.33 -10.65
C LYS A 76 11.62 -25.75 -12.13
N ASP A 77 12.92 -25.84 -12.48
CA ASP A 77 13.62 -26.61 -13.53
C ASP A 77 13.26 -26.47 -15.01
N SER A 78 12.56 -25.41 -15.44
CA SER A 78 12.57 -25.07 -16.86
C SER A 78 13.81 -24.23 -17.23
N LEU A 79 14.46 -24.54 -18.35
CA LEU A 79 15.56 -23.73 -18.90
C LEU A 79 15.14 -22.26 -19.06
N VAL A 80 13.90 -22.02 -19.48
CA VAL A 80 13.32 -20.68 -19.59
C VAL A 80 13.26 -19.97 -18.23
N ALA A 81 12.83 -20.65 -17.17
CA ALA A 81 12.81 -20.07 -15.82
C ALA A 81 14.22 -19.71 -15.33
N ARG A 82 15.23 -20.53 -15.63
CA ARG A 82 16.65 -20.24 -15.33
C ARG A 82 17.13 -19.00 -16.08
N LEU A 83 16.85 -18.91 -17.38
CA LEU A 83 17.23 -17.77 -18.21
C LEU A 83 16.56 -16.48 -17.73
N VAL A 84 15.25 -16.53 -17.47
CA VAL A 84 14.49 -15.38 -16.95
C VAL A 84 15.04 -14.93 -15.59
N ARG A 85 15.32 -15.87 -14.67
CA ARG A 85 15.90 -15.53 -13.37
C ARG A 85 17.29 -14.89 -13.50
N ALA A 86 18.16 -15.45 -14.34
CA ALA A 86 19.48 -14.90 -14.60
C ALA A 86 19.41 -13.49 -15.22
N TYR A 87 18.50 -13.30 -16.19
CA TYR A 87 18.25 -12.00 -16.82
C TYR A 87 17.78 -10.96 -15.81
N LEU A 88 16.75 -11.28 -15.02
CA LEU A 88 16.20 -10.37 -14.00
C LEU A 88 17.24 -10.06 -12.91
N GLY A 89 18.09 -11.04 -12.55
CA GLY A 89 19.21 -10.84 -11.63
C GLY A 89 20.22 -9.84 -12.17
N LYS A 90 20.69 -10.03 -13.41
CA LYS A 90 21.65 -9.14 -14.07
C LYS A 90 21.11 -7.72 -14.26
N ARG A 91 19.80 -7.58 -14.50
CA ARG A 91 19.12 -6.28 -14.64
C ARG A 91 18.74 -5.61 -13.31
N GLY A 92 18.96 -6.28 -12.17
CA GLY A 92 18.53 -5.77 -10.86
C GLY A 92 17.01 -5.76 -10.64
N LEU A 93 16.24 -6.38 -11.53
CA LEU A 93 14.78 -6.44 -11.47
C LEU A 93 14.28 -7.55 -10.55
N ALA A 94 15.12 -8.56 -10.25
CA ALA A 94 14.74 -9.69 -9.39
C ALA A 94 14.36 -9.28 -7.96
N LYS A 95 14.89 -8.14 -7.47
CA LYS A 95 14.61 -7.62 -6.13
C LYS A 95 13.43 -6.65 -6.09
N GLN A 96 12.89 -6.25 -7.24
CA GLN A 96 11.79 -5.29 -7.29
C GLN A 96 10.46 -5.98 -7.03
N SER A 97 9.68 -5.43 -6.10
CA SER A 97 8.31 -5.85 -5.87
C SER A 97 7.46 -5.53 -7.09
N LEU A 98 6.84 -6.55 -7.70
CA LEU A 98 5.86 -6.34 -8.79
C LEU A 98 4.57 -5.69 -8.29
N PHE A 99 4.32 -5.82 -6.99
CA PHE A 99 3.08 -5.37 -6.37
C PHE A 99 2.94 -3.85 -6.41
N ASP A 100 3.97 -3.08 -6.06
CA ASP A 100 3.84 -1.62 -5.97
C ASP A 100 3.55 -0.96 -7.33
N PRO A 101 4.25 -1.33 -8.43
CA PRO A 101 3.91 -0.83 -9.77
C PRO A 101 2.50 -1.23 -10.22
N MET A 102 2.08 -2.48 -9.97
CA MET A 102 0.71 -2.93 -10.29
C MET A 102 -0.35 -2.19 -9.48
N ALA A 103 -0.13 -1.97 -8.18
CA ALA A 103 -1.04 -1.22 -7.33
C ALA A 103 -1.17 0.24 -7.78
N CYS A 104 -0.05 0.85 -8.20
CA CYS A 104 -0.06 2.19 -8.80
C CYS A 104 -0.84 2.22 -10.11
N ALA A 105 -0.64 1.22 -10.98
CA ALA A 105 -1.40 1.10 -12.23
C ALA A 105 -2.90 0.93 -11.97
N LEU A 106 -3.28 0.09 -11.01
CA LEU A 106 -4.67 -0.12 -10.62
C LEU A 106 -5.29 1.16 -10.06
N LYS A 107 -4.61 1.85 -9.15
CA LYS A 107 -5.03 3.17 -8.64
C LYS A 107 -5.31 4.14 -9.79
N ASN A 108 -4.37 4.25 -10.73
CA ASN A 108 -4.51 5.16 -11.86
C ASN A 108 -5.67 4.77 -12.78
N LEU A 109 -5.90 3.47 -12.98
CA LEU A 109 -7.03 2.95 -13.74
C LEU A 109 -8.36 3.31 -13.06
N LEU A 110 -8.48 3.03 -11.76
CA LEU A 110 -9.69 3.30 -10.96
C LEU A 110 -9.96 4.81 -10.82
N THR A 111 -8.92 5.63 -10.67
CA THR A 111 -9.07 7.09 -10.53
C THR A 111 -9.51 7.76 -11.82
N LYS A 112 -9.14 7.21 -12.98
CA LYS A 112 -9.58 7.74 -14.27
C LYS A 112 -11.05 7.42 -14.57
N GLY A 113 -11.57 6.30 -14.08
CA GLY A 113 -12.97 5.91 -14.29
C GLY A 113 -13.37 5.99 -15.77
N ASP A 114 -14.46 6.72 -16.03
CA ASP A 114 -15.01 6.91 -17.39
C ASP A 114 -14.18 7.85 -18.28
N LYS A 115 -13.23 8.59 -17.70
CA LYS A 115 -12.27 9.44 -18.44
C LYS A 115 -11.14 8.60 -19.06
N THR A 116 -11.32 7.29 -19.21
CA THR A 116 -10.39 6.38 -19.85
C THR A 116 -10.48 6.50 -21.37
N ASN A 117 -9.35 6.76 -22.03
CA ASN A 117 -9.34 7.19 -23.42
C ASN A 117 -9.32 6.02 -24.42
N THR A 118 -9.12 4.78 -23.96
CA THR A 118 -8.97 3.61 -24.84
C THR A 118 -9.93 2.49 -24.46
N LEU A 119 -10.39 1.73 -25.46
CA LEU A 119 -11.24 0.55 -25.25
C LEU A 119 -10.58 -0.48 -24.33
N LEU A 120 -9.27 -0.69 -24.47
CA LEU A 120 -8.50 -1.59 -23.61
C LEU A 120 -8.50 -1.13 -22.15
N GLU A 121 -8.36 0.17 -21.90
CA GLU A 121 -8.47 0.72 -20.53
C GLU A 121 -9.87 0.51 -19.95
N LYS A 122 -10.93 0.75 -20.73
CA LYS A 122 -12.31 0.51 -20.28
C LYS A 122 -12.57 -0.96 -19.97
N MET A 123 -12.12 -1.87 -20.84
CA MET A 123 -12.25 -3.31 -20.61
C MET A 123 -11.47 -3.76 -19.38
N ALA A 124 -10.23 -3.27 -19.21
CA ALA A 124 -9.44 -3.56 -18.02
C ALA A 124 -10.12 -3.02 -16.75
N LEU A 125 -10.66 -1.80 -16.79
CA LEU A 125 -11.37 -1.19 -15.66
C LEU A 125 -12.57 -2.05 -15.25
N ILE A 126 -13.48 -2.35 -16.19
CA ILE A 126 -14.67 -3.17 -15.93
C ILE A 126 -14.26 -4.54 -15.36
N TYR A 127 -13.25 -5.17 -15.96
CA TYR A 127 -12.75 -6.46 -15.49
C TYR A 127 -12.22 -6.38 -14.06
N PHE A 128 -11.38 -5.38 -13.74
CA PHE A 128 -10.77 -5.27 -12.43
C PHE A 128 -11.75 -4.87 -11.34
N VAL A 129 -12.71 -3.99 -11.62
CA VAL A 129 -13.79 -3.66 -10.66
C VAL A 129 -14.52 -4.93 -10.27
N LYS A 130 -15.11 -5.63 -11.26
CA LYS A 130 -15.85 -6.87 -11.02
C LYS A 130 -15.03 -7.92 -10.26
N ARG A 131 -13.77 -8.12 -10.66
CA ARG A 131 -12.89 -9.13 -10.03
C ARG A 131 -12.41 -8.76 -8.65
N CYS A 132 -12.24 -7.47 -8.36
CA CYS A 132 -11.93 -7.02 -7.01
C CYS A 132 -13.15 -7.21 -6.11
N ASP A 133 -14.35 -6.89 -6.58
CA ASP A 133 -15.59 -7.09 -5.82
C ASP A 133 -15.79 -8.56 -5.46
N GLU A 134 -15.72 -9.46 -6.46
CA GLU A 134 -15.79 -10.92 -6.22
C GLU A 134 -14.71 -11.43 -5.24
N ALA A 135 -13.51 -10.84 -5.29
CA ALA A 135 -12.42 -11.20 -4.38
C ALA A 135 -12.64 -10.67 -2.96
N VAL A 136 -13.23 -9.48 -2.83
CA VAL A 136 -13.63 -8.88 -1.55
C VAL A 136 -14.72 -9.73 -0.93
N ASP A 137 -15.81 -10.00 -1.66
CA ASP A 137 -16.92 -10.83 -1.20
C ASP A 137 -16.41 -12.16 -0.66
N LYS A 138 -15.64 -12.89 -1.47
CA LYS A 138 -15.04 -14.16 -1.07
C LYS A 138 -14.12 -14.03 0.14
N GLY A 139 -13.26 -13.01 0.17
CA GLY A 139 -12.33 -12.82 1.28
C GLY A 139 -13.03 -12.46 2.59
N VAL A 140 -14.10 -11.68 2.51
CA VAL A 140 -14.95 -11.32 3.66
C VAL A 140 -15.75 -12.54 4.11
N SER A 141 -16.30 -13.35 3.20
CA SER A 141 -16.98 -14.60 3.58
C SER A 141 -16.06 -15.56 4.35
N VAL A 142 -14.76 -15.58 4.04
CA VAL A 142 -13.81 -16.49 4.70
C VAL A 142 -13.23 -15.92 6.00
N SER A 143 -12.93 -14.61 6.04
CA SER A 143 -12.15 -14.01 7.14
C SER A 143 -12.84 -12.88 7.89
N GLY A 144 -14.10 -12.59 7.52
CA GLY A 144 -14.87 -11.45 7.99
C GLY A 144 -14.26 -10.11 7.60
N TRP A 145 -14.94 -9.03 7.99
CA TRP A 145 -14.44 -7.66 7.86
C TRP A 145 -13.15 -7.40 8.66
N GLY A 146 -12.92 -8.18 9.73
CA GLY A 146 -11.66 -8.14 10.47
C GLY A 146 -10.42 -8.46 9.63
N GLY A 147 -10.57 -9.25 8.55
CA GLY A 147 -9.51 -9.47 7.57
C GLY A 147 -9.13 -8.19 6.80
N VAL A 148 -10.12 -7.40 6.41
CA VAL A 148 -9.94 -6.12 5.70
C VAL A 148 -9.25 -5.13 6.63
N PHE A 149 -9.77 -5.01 7.86
CA PHE A 149 -9.22 -4.15 8.89
C PHE A 149 -7.73 -4.44 9.15
N ARG A 150 -7.36 -5.70 9.43
CA ARG A 150 -5.96 -6.10 9.68
C ARG A 150 -5.04 -5.81 8.51
N LEU A 151 -5.49 -6.03 7.28
CA LEU A 151 -4.68 -5.73 6.09
C LEU A 151 -4.48 -4.21 5.92
N ALA A 152 -5.49 -3.41 6.26
CA ALA A 152 -5.40 -1.96 6.25
C ALA A 152 -4.45 -1.43 7.34
N GLN A 153 -4.44 -2.05 8.53
CA GLN A 153 -3.50 -1.70 9.60
C GLN A 153 -2.04 -1.75 9.14
N VAL A 154 -1.67 -2.81 8.39
CA VAL A 154 -0.32 -2.95 7.82
C VAL A 154 0.03 -1.80 6.88
N GLU A 155 -0.92 -1.35 6.06
CA GLU A 155 -0.70 -0.20 5.17
C GLU A 155 -0.63 1.13 5.96
N GLY A 156 -1.37 1.26 7.07
CA GLY A 156 -1.28 2.39 7.99
C GLY A 156 0.09 2.50 8.67
N ILE A 157 0.63 1.39 9.16
CA ILE A 157 2.00 1.33 9.72
C ILE A 157 3.02 1.71 8.64
N ASN A 158 2.87 1.17 7.43
CA ASN A 158 3.75 1.49 6.31
C ASN A 158 3.71 2.97 5.91
N LEU A 159 2.57 3.65 6.06
CA LEU A 159 2.49 5.09 5.86
C LEU A 159 3.46 5.82 6.79
N ILE A 160 3.46 5.49 8.08
CA ILE A 160 4.35 6.13 9.06
C ILE A 160 5.80 5.79 8.76
N ASN A 161 6.13 4.52 8.54
CA ASN A 161 7.49 4.07 8.23
C ASN A 161 8.07 4.78 7.01
N ARG A 162 7.29 4.93 5.93
CA ARG A 162 7.72 5.63 4.70
C ARG A 162 7.96 7.13 4.91
N ASN A 163 7.30 7.73 5.90
CA ASN A 163 7.42 9.16 6.20
C ASN A 163 8.33 9.44 7.40
N PHE A 164 8.80 8.42 8.11
CA PHE A 164 9.50 8.53 9.38
C PHE A 164 10.64 9.56 9.35
N LYS A 165 11.57 9.43 8.39
CA LYS A 165 12.69 10.37 8.22
C LYS A 165 12.25 11.82 8.04
N VAL A 166 11.17 12.05 7.29
CA VAL A 166 10.62 13.39 7.07
C VAL A 166 9.99 13.92 8.35
N LEU A 167 9.24 13.09 9.08
CA LEU A 167 8.56 13.48 10.31
C LEU A 167 9.53 13.88 11.42
N VAL A 168 10.61 13.11 11.59
CA VAL A 168 11.63 13.35 12.64
C VAL A 168 12.47 14.59 12.31
N ASN A 169 12.84 14.79 11.05
CA ASN A 169 13.71 15.89 10.65
C ASN A 169 12.97 17.23 10.47
N THR A 170 11.65 17.24 10.59
CA THR A 170 10.86 18.46 10.40
C THR A 170 10.42 19.01 11.75
N PRO A 171 10.74 20.28 12.09
CA PRO A 171 10.24 20.92 13.31
C PRO A 171 8.71 20.83 13.42
N GLY A 172 8.23 20.31 14.55
CA GLY A 172 6.79 20.09 14.81
C GLY A 172 6.15 18.99 13.94
N GLY A 173 6.93 18.29 13.11
CA GLY A 173 6.39 17.34 12.12
C GLY A 173 5.71 16.14 12.74
N TRP A 174 6.29 15.58 13.80
CA TRP A 174 5.71 14.45 14.53
C TRP A 174 4.35 14.79 15.15
N GLN A 175 4.26 15.90 15.88
CA GLN A 175 3.01 16.34 16.52
C GLN A 175 1.95 16.70 15.46
N THR A 176 2.36 17.37 14.39
CA THR A 176 1.46 17.70 13.27
C THR A 176 0.89 16.44 12.62
N ALA A 177 1.72 15.41 12.41
CA ALA A 177 1.27 14.14 11.86
C ALA A 177 0.26 13.45 12.79
N LYS A 178 0.51 13.42 14.11
CA LYS A 178 -0.46 12.89 15.08
C LYS A 178 -1.79 13.61 15.01
N THR A 179 -1.80 14.94 15.01
CA THR A 179 -3.04 15.72 14.89
C THR A 179 -3.78 15.42 13.59
N ALA A 180 -3.07 15.39 12.45
CA ALA A 180 -3.67 15.13 11.15
C ALA A 180 -4.24 13.70 11.06
N VAL A 181 -3.49 12.71 11.53
CA VAL A 181 -3.93 11.30 11.54
C VAL A 181 -5.09 11.09 12.49
N ALA A 182 -5.06 11.68 13.70
CA ALA A 182 -6.17 11.60 14.65
C ALA A 182 -7.46 12.19 14.07
N PHE A 183 -7.37 13.35 13.40
CA PHE A 183 -8.50 13.94 12.68
C PHE A 183 -9.05 12.98 11.60
N ARG A 184 -8.18 12.32 10.83
CA ARG A 184 -8.59 11.32 9.84
C ARG A 184 -9.24 10.08 10.46
N SER A 185 -8.73 9.59 11.59
CA SER A 185 -9.32 8.46 12.32
C SER A 185 -10.72 8.79 12.83
N ILE A 186 -10.90 9.97 13.43
CA ILE A 186 -12.22 10.46 13.88
C ILE A 186 -13.15 10.55 12.68
N LYS A 187 -12.71 11.16 11.58
CA LYS A 187 -13.52 11.27 10.36
C LYS A 187 -13.93 9.90 9.82
N ALA A 188 -13.03 8.92 9.80
CA ALA A 188 -13.33 7.56 9.36
C ALA A 188 -14.33 6.85 10.29
N LEU A 189 -14.27 7.11 11.60
CA LEU A 189 -15.18 6.53 12.59
C LEU A 189 -16.61 7.09 12.46
N TYR A 190 -16.75 8.40 12.26
CA TYR A 190 -18.03 9.10 12.24
C TYR A 190 -18.62 9.31 10.85
N GLN A 191 -17.91 8.98 9.77
CA GLN A 191 -18.52 9.00 8.44
C GLN A 191 -19.47 7.81 8.31
N GLU A 192 -20.76 8.12 8.13
CA GLU A 192 -21.71 7.17 7.54
C GLU A 192 -21.23 6.82 6.13
N ASN A 193 -20.61 5.65 6.00
CA ASN A 193 -20.20 5.11 4.72
C ASN A 193 -21.00 3.84 4.47
N THR A 194 -21.77 3.84 3.38
CA THR A 194 -22.56 2.67 2.96
C THR A 194 -21.69 1.57 2.36
N ASP A 195 -20.44 1.86 2.02
CA ASP A 195 -19.44 0.88 1.59
C ASP A 195 -18.69 0.32 2.81
N GLU A 196 -19.11 -0.86 3.27
CA GLU A 196 -18.52 -1.57 4.41
C GLU A 196 -17.05 -1.92 4.18
N PHE A 197 -16.64 -2.25 2.95
CA PHE A 197 -15.25 -2.55 2.64
C PHE A 197 -14.38 -1.34 2.86
N ARG A 198 -14.79 -0.20 2.29
CA ARG A 198 -14.08 1.05 2.46
C ARG A 198 -14.10 1.50 3.91
N TYR A 199 -15.23 1.43 4.62
CA TYR A 199 -15.32 1.78 6.04
C TYR A 199 -14.29 1.02 6.89
N ASN A 200 -14.28 -0.31 6.80
CA ASN A 200 -13.34 -1.14 7.56
C ASN A 200 -11.88 -0.89 7.17
N ALA A 201 -11.62 -0.64 5.89
CA ALA A 201 -10.30 -0.31 5.39
C ALA A 201 -9.81 1.07 5.90
N GLU A 202 -10.64 2.12 5.82
CA GLU A 202 -10.29 3.45 6.30
C GLU A 202 -10.00 3.41 7.80
N LEU A 203 -10.86 2.74 8.57
CA LEU A 203 -10.74 2.64 10.02
C LEU A 203 -9.46 1.92 10.43
N GLY A 204 -9.18 0.74 9.85
CA GLY A 204 -7.96 0.00 10.14
C GLY A 204 -6.69 0.76 9.75
N TYR A 205 -6.72 1.45 8.60
CA TYR A 205 -5.59 2.23 8.11
C TYR A 205 -5.23 3.39 9.03
N TRP A 206 -6.19 4.24 9.38
CA TRP A 206 -5.91 5.44 10.17
C TRP A 206 -5.66 5.13 11.64
N THR A 207 -6.35 4.15 12.22
CA THR A 207 -6.09 3.71 13.60
C THR A 207 -4.68 3.18 13.77
N ALA A 208 -4.22 2.28 12.90
CA ALA A 208 -2.85 1.76 12.99
C ALA A 208 -1.77 2.80 12.70
N ALA A 209 -2.04 3.75 11.79
CA ALA A 209 -1.14 4.88 11.57
C ALA A 209 -1.00 5.74 12.84
N LEU A 210 -2.10 5.96 13.57
CA LEU A 210 -2.10 6.72 14.82
C LEU A 210 -1.35 5.95 15.93
N GLU A 211 -1.65 4.67 16.10
CA GLU A 211 -0.98 3.79 17.06
C GLU A 211 0.53 3.74 16.81
N SER A 212 0.95 3.63 15.53
CA SER A 212 2.36 3.64 15.16
C SER A 212 3.07 4.94 15.54
N LEU A 213 2.40 6.10 15.39
CA LEU A 213 2.95 7.39 15.81
C LEU A 213 3.10 7.49 17.34
N TYR A 214 2.16 6.94 18.11
CA TYR A 214 2.27 6.94 19.58
C TYR A 214 3.31 5.93 20.08
N HIS A 215 3.35 4.74 19.49
CA HIS A 215 4.29 3.69 19.88
C HIS A 215 5.73 4.18 19.75
N VAL A 216 6.08 4.77 18.61
CA VAL A 216 7.44 5.27 18.38
C VAL A 216 7.79 6.43 19.33
N GLU A 217 6.85 7.32 19.64
CA GLU A 217 7.07 8.40 20.62
C GLU A 217 7.36 7.85 22.01
N ASN A 218 6.62 6.82 22.44
CA ASN A 218 6.81 6.18 23.74
C ASN A 218 8.18 5.49 23.83
N VAL A 219 8.56 4.74 22.79
CA VAL A 219 9.88 4.07 22.72
C VAL A 219 11.02 5.07 22.80
N VAL A 220 10.93 6.19 22.07
CA VAL A 220 11.96 7.25 22.11
C VAL A 220 12.02 7.89 23.50
N ARG A 221 10.86 8.19 24.11
CA ARG A 221 10.78 8.79 25.44
C ARG A 221 11.33 7.86 26.53
N GLU A 222 11.11 6.56 26.43
CA GLU A 222 11.70 5.56 27.33
C GLU A 222 13.22 5.53 27.19
N ARG A 223 13.74 5.53 25.96
CA ARG A 223 15.19 5.52 25.73
C ARG A 223 15.89 6.77 26.26
N LEU A 224 15.27 7.95 26.10
CA LEU A 224 15.81 9.19 26.67
C LEU A 224 15.88 9.14 28.20
N ARG A 225 14.83 8.63 28.86
CA ARG A 225 14.83 8.44 30.32
C ARG A 225 15.87 7.44 30.82
N HIS A 226 16.25 6.45 29.99
CA HIS A 226 17.34 5.54 30.33
C HIS A 226 18.70 6.22 30.23
N LEU A 227 18.95 6.98 29.17
CA LEU A 227 20.21 7.72 28.99
C LEU A 227 20.42 8.78 30.08
N GLU A 228 19.37 9.53 30.44
CA GLU A 228 19.43 10.50 31.56
C GLU A 228 19.77 9.83 32.90
N LYS A 229 19.35 8.58 33.11
CA LYS A 229 19.69 7.82 34.32
C LYS A 229 21.13 7.30 34.30
N GLU A 230 21.63 6.90 33.14
CA GLU A 230 23.01 6.46 32.96
C GLU A 230 24.00 7.62 33.16
N GLU A 231 23.70 8.81 32.61
CA GLU A 231 24.52 10.03 32.79
C GLU A 231 24.58 10.46 34.26
N ASN A 232 23.44 10.44 34.97
CA ASN A 232 23.40 10.76 36.41
C ASN A 232 24.11 9.73 37.30
N LEU A 233 24.43 8.53 36.80
CA LEU A 233 25.16 7.49 37.54
C LEU A 233 26.67 7.51 37.25
N GLU A 234 27.11 8.19 36.19
CA GLU A 234 28.52 8.39 35.87
C GLU A 234 29.10 9.65 36.54
N ASP A 235 28.24 10.57 36.99
CA ASP A 235 28.59 11.80 37.70
C ASP A 235 28.63 11.66 39.25
N ASP A 236 28.29 10.48 39.80
CA ASP A 236 28.36 10.10 41.23
C ASP A 236 29.57 9.18 41.52
#